data_AF-A0A0C3DEA0-F1
#
_entry.id   AF-A0A0C3DEA0-F1
#
_cell.length_a   1.000
_cell.length_b   1.000
_cell.length_c   1.000
_cell.angle_alpha   90.00
_cell.angle_beta   90.00
_cell.angle_gamma   90.00
#
_symmetry.space_group_name_H-M   'P 1'
#
loop_
_entity.id
_entity.type
_entity.pdbx_description
1 polymer ?
#
loop_
_entity_poly.entity_id
_entity_poly.type
_entity_poly.pdbx_seq_one_letter_code
_entity_poly.pdbx_strand_id
1 'polypeptide(L)'
;VVNWLMSIKPTPELALESHRKDGRGFYHNTTGRLICPVEYDWSNVQANILGFDADYTVTTDSWPRFLYKSERYDPNNPVKGLFRNDLLVQAFKHIFTSLSSANSVDDIDQEEGTSTEPLLKRQKGLSEKHTQAHVAALLGMKSVDPRAIAYTAVQLHFALSSCNAWCLIDEDFNYVKFYKNILLFFEDTCTIQEKDEISDLLYWWNRFASQFYLQATTNTCFVSSVFGRSNTSVYHPQPVEKMSVASTLRKRRERLAARGKLPMV
;
A
#
# COMPACT_ATOMS: atom_id res chain seq x y z
N VAL A 1 8.18 -9.44 -1.49
CA VAL A 1 6.95 -9.84 -0.77
C VAL A 1 7.15 -11.11 0.06
N VAL A 2 7.37 -12.30 -0.52
CA VAL A 2 7.53 -13.55 0.27
C VAL A 2 8.59 -13.43 1.36
N ASN A 3 9.80 -12.96 1.01
CA ASN A 3 10.86 -12.76 2.01
C ASN A 3 10.45 -11.82 3.15
N TRP A 4 9.66 -10.77 2.86
CA TRP A 4 9.14 -9.86 3.87
C TRP A 4 8.15 -10.56 4.78
N LEU A 5 7.20 -11.33 4.22
CA LEU A 5 6.23 -12.09 5.01
C LEU A 5 6.90 -13.16 5.88
N MET A 6 7.92 -13.85 5.37
CA MET A 6 8.66 -14.86 6.12
C MET A 6 9.54 -14.28 7.23
N SER A 7 9.85 -12.97 7.18
CA SER A 7 10.58 -12.27 8.25
C SER A 7 9.69 -11.81 9.42
N ILE A 8 8.36 -11.87 9.27
CA ILE A 8 7.41 -11.50 10.33
C ILE A 8 7.46 -12.55 11.44
N LYS A 9 7.33 -12.12 12.71
CA LYS A 9 7.23 -13.01 13.87
C LYS A 9 5.80 -12.99 14.46
N PRO A 10 5.19 -14.15 14.75
CA PRO A 10 5.68 -15.49 14.42
C PRO A 10 5.70 -15.71 12.90
N THR A 11 6.66 -16.51 12.43
CA THR A 11 6.78 -16.85 11.01
C THR A 11 5.49 -17.52 10.54
N PRO A 12 4.96 -17.15 9.36
CA PRO A 12 3.79 -17.81 8.79
C PRO A 12 3.91 -19.34 8.81
N GLU A 13 2.84 -20.00 9.26
CA GLU A 13 2.73 -21.45 9.19
C GLU A 13 2.47 -21.88 7.75
N LEU A 14 3.21 -22.89 7.29
CA LEU A 14 3.53 -23.21 5.90
C LEU A 14 4.43 -22.15 5.24
N ALA A 15 5.64 -22.58 4.86
CA ALA A 15 6.58 -21.68 4.23
C ALA A 15 6.10 -21.29 2.83
N LEU A 16 6.00 -19.99 2.58
CA LEU A 16 5.71 -19.48 1.25
C LEU A 16 6.91 -19.66 0.33
N GLU A 17 6.69 -20.28 -0.83
CA GLU A 17 7.73 -20.43 -1.83
C GLU A 17 7.88 -19.15 -2.66
N SER A 18 9.11 -18.63 -2.76
CA SER A 18 9.34 -17.38 -3.50
C SER A 18 9.11 -17.52 -5.01
N HIS A 19 9.37 -18.71 -5.57
CA HIS A 19 9.36 -18.97 -7.01
C HIS A 19 8.03 -19.53 -7.54
N ARG A 20 7.08 -19.86 -6.66
CA ARG A 20 5.75 -20.33 -7.00
C ARG A 20 4.67 -19.49 -6.33
N LYS A 21 3.49 -19.41 -6.92
CA LYS A 21 2.35 -18.67 -6.34
C LYS A 21 1.14 -19.56 -6.02
N ASP A 22 1.14 -20.83 -6.42
CA ASP A 22 0.07 -21.80 -6.14
C ASP A 22 -0.30 -21.90 -4.65
N GLY A 23 0.70 -21.85 -3.75
CA GLY A 23 0.49 -21.80 -2.31
C GLY A 23 0.21 -20.42 -1.71
N ARG A 24 -0.20 -19.42 -2.51
CA ARG A 24 -0.52 -18.05 -2.05
C ARG A 24 -2.02 -17.77 -2.17
N GLY A 25 -2.41 -16.50 -2.08
CA GLY A 25 -3.80 -16.07 -2.15
C GLY A 25 -4.61 -16.73 -1.04
N PHE A 26 -5.81 -17.19 -1.39
CA PHE A 26 -6.74 -17.83 -0.46
C PHE A 26 -6.34 -19.26 -0.03
N TYR A 27 -5.30 -19.84 -0.64
CA TYR A 27 -4.76 -21.16 -0.26
C TYR A 27 -3.79 -21.10 0.92
N HIS A 28 -3.50 -19.90 1.44
CA HIS A 28 -2.57 -19.73 2.55
C HIS A 28 -3.04 -18.64 3.52
N ASN A 29 -2.98 -18.92 4.82
CA ASN A 29 -3.56 -18.06 5.86
C ASN A 29 -3.05 -16.61 5.83
N THR A 30 -1.73 -16.40 5.75
CA THR A 30 -1.17 -15.04 5.74
C THR A 30 -1.57 -14.23 4.52
N THR A 31 -1.38 -14.76 3.31
CA THR A 31 -1.73 -14.06 2.06
C THR A 31 -3.23 -13.90 1.91
N GLY A 32 -4.01 -14.92 2.23
CA GLY A 32 -5.47 -14.90 2.17
C GLY A 32 -6.04 -13.83 3.08
N ARG A 33 -5.59 -13.79 4.33
CA ARG A 33 -5.96 -12.74 5.29
C ARG A 33 -5.62 -11.32 4.82
N LEU A 34 -4.50 -11.13 4.12
CA LEU A 34 -4.06 -9.84 3.60
C LEU A 34 -4.92 -9.36 2.42
N ILE A 35 -5.28 -10.25 1.50
CA ILE A 35 -6.08 -9.89 0.31
C ILE A 35 -7.59 -9.97 0.55
N CYS A 36 -8.01 -10.64 1.64
CA CYS A 36 -9.42 -10.74 2.03
C CYS A 36 -10.05 -9.34 2.21
N PRO A 37 -11.28 -9.13 1.70
CA PRO A 37 -12.09 -7.95 2.00
C PRO A 37 -12.11 -7.63 3.49
N VAL A 38 -12.00 -6.35 3.83
CA VAL A 38 -11.99 -5.92 5.24
C VAL A 38 -13.28 -6.21 5.98
N GLU A 39 -14.40 -6.32 5.26
CA GLU A 39 -15.71 -6.67 5.80
C GLU A 39 -15.80 -8.14 6.24
N TYR A 40 -14.92 -8.99 5.74
CA TYR A 40 -14.93 -10.42 6.06
C TYR A 40 -13.91 -10.75 7.15
N ASP A 41 -14.34 -11.64 8.05
CA ASP A 41 -13.43 -12.28 9.01
C ASP A 41 -12.81 -13.51 8.37
N TRP A 42 -11.53 -13.41 7.98
CA TRP A 42 -10.79 -14.47 7.29
C TRP A 42 -10.91 -15.83 7.98
N SER A 43 -10.91 -15.86 9.31
CA SER A 43 -11.01 -17.10 10.09
C SER A 43 -12.31 -17.86 9.88
N ASN A 44 -13.38 -17.19 9.44
CA ASN A 44 -14.70 -17.78 9.25
C ASN A 44 -15.10 -17.96 7.79
N VAL A 45 -14.52 -17.18 6.87
CA VAL A 45 -14.96 -17.14 5.46
C VAL A 45 -14.09 -17.95 4.51
N GLN A 46 -12.95 -18.47 4.98
CA GLN A 46 -11.97 -19.14 4.11
C GLN A 46 -12.60 -20.27 3.26
N ALA A 47 -13.38 -21.16 3.87
CA ALA A 47 -14.02 -22.26 3.17
C ALA A 47 -15.05 -21.78 2.13
N ASN A 48 -15.77 -20.70 2.42
CA ASN A 48 -16.80 -20.16 1.53
C ASN A 48 -16.18 -19.47 0.31
N ILE A 49 -15.08 -18.72 0.52
CA ILE A 49 -14.32 -18.09 -0.58
C ILE A 49 -13.73 -19.17 -1.48
N LEU A 50 -13.07 -20.19 -0.92
CA LEU A 50 -12.51 -21.30 -1.69
C LEU A 50 -13.58 -22.17 -2.37
N GLY A 51 -14.80 -22.20 -1.82
CA GLY A 51 -15.96 -22.87 -2.37
C GLY A 51 -16.72 -22.06 -3.42
N PHE A 52 -16.27 -20.85 -3.77
CA PHE A 52 -16.94 -19.93 -4.70
C PHE A 52 -18.41 -19.63 -4.31
N ASP A 53 -18.67 -19.47 -3.02
CA ASP A 53 -19.99 -19.06 -2.54
C ASP A 53 -20.32 -17.63 -3.03
N ALA A 54 -21.51 -17.47 -3.61
CA ALA A 54 -21.99 -16.20 -4.15
C ALA A 54 -22.11 -15.10 -3.09
N ASP A 55 -22.32 -15.47 -1.82
CA ASP A 55 -22.41 -14.51 -0.71
C ASP A 55 -21.03 -14.02 -0.23
N TYR A 56 -19.95 -14.70 -0.63
CA TYR A 56 -18.57 -14.42 -0.20
C TYR A 56 -17.64 -14.04 -1.36
N THR A 57 -18.20 -13.61 -2.50
CA THR A 57 -17.41 -13.18 -3.65
C THR A 57 -16.45 -12.05 -3.29
N VAL A 58 -15.18 -12.21 -3.67
CA VAL A 58 -14.15 -11.18 -3.47
C VAL A 58 -14.04 -10.34 -4.73
N THR A 59 -14.54 -9.10 -4.64
CA THR A 59 -14.54 -8.16 -5.76
C THR A 59 -13.73 -6.90 -5.44
N THR A 60 -13.52 -6.09 -6.46
CA THR A 60 -12.83 -4.79 -6.36
C THR A 60 -13.64 -3.70 -5.65
N ASP A 61 -14.89 -4.00 -5.30
CA ASP A 61 -15.80 -3.06 -4.63
C ASP A 61 -15.54 -3.00 -3.12
N SER A 62 -14.78 -3.97 -2.58
CA SER A 62 -14.29 -4.01 -1.21
C SER A 62 -12.78 -3.79 -1.15
N TRP A 63 -12.31 -3.17 -0.07
CA TRP A 63 -10.89 -2.96 0.14
C TRP A 63 -10.19 -4.21 0.69
N PRO A 64 -9.08 -4.64 0.10
CA PRO A 64 -8.20 -5.65 0.71
C PRO A 64 -7.62 -5.16 2.03
N ARG A 65 -7.47 -6.07 2.99
CA ARG A 65 -6.96 -5.76 4.33
C ARG A 65 -5.56 -5.16 4.35
N PHE A 66 -4.68 -5.54 3.41
CA PHE A 66 -3.32 -5.00 3.32
C PHE A 66 -3.28 -3.50 3.01
N LEU A 67 -4.40 -2.86 2.64
CA LEU A 67 -4.44 -1.40 2.48
C LEU A 67 -4.48 -0.67 3.83
N TYR A 68 -4.94 -1.32 4.90
CA TYR A 68 -5.14 -0.67 6.19
C TYR A 68 -3.92 -0.77 7.11
N LYS A 69 -3.66 0.30 7.85
CA LYS A 69 -2.63 0.35 8.89
C LYS A 69 -2.83 -0.79 9.88
N SER A 70 -1.77 -1.60 10.06
CA SER A 70 -1.79 -2.77 10.94
C SER A 70 -2.96 -3.73 10.65
N GLU A 71 -3.49 -3.72 9.43
CA GLU A 71 -4.58 -4.61 8.97
C GLU A 71 -5.90 -4.41 9.73
N ARG A 72 -6.07 -3.25 10.40
CA ARG A 72 -7.24 -2.92 11.22
C ARG A 72 -8.22 -2.03 10.47
N TYR A 73 -9.44 -2.54 10.34
CA TYR A 73 -10.58 -1.83 9.78
C TYR A 73 -11.53 -1.37 10.89
N ASP A 74 -12.02 -0.13 10.79
CA ASP A 74 -13.00 0.44 11.71
C ASP A 74 -14.31 0.72 10.95
N PRO A 75 -15.40 -0.04 11.20
CA PRO A 75 -16.66 0.14 10.46
C PRO A 75 -17.34 1.49 10.75
N ASN A 76 -16.99 2.15 11.86
CA ASN A 76 -17.51 3.48 12.20
C ASN A 76 -16.68 4.59 11.55
N ASN A 77 -15.43 4.31 11.21
CA ASN A 77 -14.57 5.21 10.44
C ASN A 77 -13.75 4.43 9.40
N PRO A 78 -14.36 4.09 8.24
CA PRO A 78 -13.74 3.22 7.24
C PRO A 78 -12.50 3.80 6.55
N VAL A 79 -12.26 5.12 6.63
CA VAL A 79 -11.06 5.77 6.05
C VAL A 79 -9.87 5.68 7.01
N LYS A 80 -10.12 5.41 8.29
CA LYS A 80 -9.08 5.37 9.33
C LYS A 80 -8.02 4.32 8.99
N GLY A 81 -6.80 4.81 8.74
CA GLY A 81 -5.66 3.96 8.45
C GLY A 81 -5.63 3.39 7.03
N LEU A 82 -6.57 3.73 6.16
CA LEU A 82 -6.56 3.31 4.76
C LEU A 82 -5.34 3.88 4.02
N PHE A 83 -4.71 3.06 3.17
CA PHE A 83 -3.43 3.29 2.48
C PHE A 83 -2.23 3.59 3.39
N ARG A 84 -2.24 3.15 4.66
CA ARG A 84 -1.15 3.36 5.64
C ARG A 84 -0.56 2.06 6.18
N ASN A 85 -0.58 1.00 5.39
CA ASN A 85 0.02 -0.29 5.76
C ASN A 85 1.53 -0.32 5.45
N ASP A 86 2.32 -0.90 6.35
CA ASP A 86 3.78 -0.96 6.19
C ASP A 86 4.22 -1.86 5.04
N LEU A 87 3.50 -2.96 4.77
CA LEU A 87 3.75 -3.82 3.61
C LEU A 87 3.52 -3.08 2.29
N LEU A 88 2.50 -2.21 2.23
CA LEU A 88 2.23 -1.36 1.08
C LEU A 88 3.37 -0.34 0.87
N VAL A 89 3.87 0.27 1.95
CA VAL A 89 5.03 1.18 1.89
C VAL A 89 6.30 0.44 1.47
N GLN A 90 6.55 -0.76 1.99
CA GLN A 90 7.69 -1.59 1.59
C GLN A 90 7.62 -1.98 0.10
N ALA A 91 6.44 -2.35 -0.40
CA ALA A 91 6.23 -2.63 -1.81
C ALA A 91 6.49 -1.37 -2.68
N PHE A 92 6.01 -0.21 -2.23
CA PHE A 92 6.26 1.06 -2.91
C PHE A 92 7.76 1.33 -3.02
N LYS A 93 8.50 1.19 -1.92
CA LYS A 93 9.96 1.33 -1.91
C LYS A 93 10.64 0.32 -2.82
N HIS A 94 10.20 -0.93 -2.84
CA HIS A 94 10.82 -1.92 -3.70
C HIS A 94 10.69 -1.59 -5.19
N ILE A 95 9.54 -1.05 -5.61
CA ILE A 95 9.26 -0.65 -7.00
C ILE A 95 9.90 0.71 -7.33
N PHE A 96 9.57 1.68 -6.49
CA PHE A 96 10.03 3.06 -6.40
C PHE A 96 11.53 3.18 -6.39
N THR A 97 12.13 2.54 -5.39
CA THR A 97 13.34 3.03 -4.73
C THR A 97 14.63 2.25 -4.84
N SER A 98 14.66 1.27 -5.74
CA SER A 98 15.80 0.37 -5.98
C SER A 98 16.13 -0.52 -4.77
N LEU A 99 16.64 -1.73 -5.04
CA LEU A 99 16.86 -2.79 -4.06
C LEU A 99 17.73 -2.39 -2.86
N SER A 100 18.60 -1.39 -2.99
CA SER A 100 19.55 -1.02 -1.93
C SER A 100 18.91 -0.37 -0.70
N SER A 101 17.67 0.14 -0.78
CA SER A 101 16.97 0.76 0.36
C SER A 101 16.09 -0.21 1.16
N ALA A 102 15.98 -1.47 0.73
CA ALA A 102 15.10 -2.47 1.34
C ALA A 102 15.79 -3.31 2.44
N ASN A 103 17.11 -3.13 2.63
CA ASN A 103 17.93 -3.97 3.51
C ASN A 103 18.37 -3.29 4.82
N SER A 104 17.91 -2.07 5.14
CA SER A 104 18.16 -1.46 6.46
C SER A 104 16.98 -1.72 7.40
N VAL A 105 17.00 -2.89 8.01
CA VAL A 105 16.38 -3.08 9.32
C VAL A 105 17.52 -2.89 10.31
N ASP A 106 17.73 -1.66 10.74
CA ASP A 106 18.65 -1.39 11.84
C ASP A 106 17.91 -1.71 13.14
N ASP A 107 18.27 -2.84 13.73
CA ASP A 107 18.01 -3.14 15.14
C ASP A 107 18.64 -2.02 15.99
N ILE A 108 17.80 -1.28 16.71
CA ILE A 108 18.24 -0.38 17.77
C ILE A 108 18.18 -1.18 19.07
N ASP A 109 19.33 -1.26 19.75
CA ASP A 109 19.59 -1.67 21.15
C ASP A 109 20.39 -2.98 21.33
N GLN A 110 21.73 -2.86 21.41
CA GLN A 110 22.49 -3.20 22.63
C GLN A 110 23.98 -2.81 22.53
N GLU A 111 24.48 -2.22 23.62
CA GLU A 111 25.83 -1.70 23.83
C GLU A 111 26.88 -2.79 24.11
N GLU A 112 28.11 -2.44 23.70
CA GLU A 112 29.45 -2.76 24.22
C GLU A 112 29.82 -4.17 24.72
N GLY A 113 30.88 -4.73 24.11
CA GLY A 113 31.70 -5.77 24.76
C GLY A 113 32.66 -6.57 23.87
N THR A 114 33.82 -5.99 23.55
CA THR A 114 35.16 -6.64 23.60
C THR A 114 35.54 -7.81 22.66
N SER A 115 36.44 -7.49 21.71
CA SER A 115 37.68 -8.20 21.28
C SER A 115 37.70 -9.38 20.26
N THR A 116 38.38 -9.06 19.14
CA THR A 116 39.39 -9.84 18.34
C THR A 116 39.00 -11.06 17.49
N GLU A 117 38.87 -10.92 16.17
CA GLU A 117 39.88 -11.27 15.11
C GLU A 117 39.24 -11.32 13.69
N PRO A 118 40.02 -11.11 12.60
CA PRO A 118 39.48 -10.76 11.28
C PRO A 118 39.55 -11.92 10.27
N LEU A 119 38.44 -12.23 9.58
CA LEU A 119 38.50 -13.18 8.45
C LEU A 119 37.66 -12.78 7.22
N LEU A 120 38.42 -12.64 6.13
CA LEU A 120 38.09 -12.82 4.70
C LEU A 120 37.44 -11.66 3.94
N LYS A 121 38.34 -10.80 3.42
CA LYS A 121 38.14 -9.98 2.20
C LYS A 121 37.68 -10.87 1.04
N ARG A 122 36.38 -10.91 0.75
CA ARG A 122 35.88 -11.40 -0.54
C ARG A 122 36.11 -10.33 -1.59
N GLN A 123 37.09 -10.57 -2.48
CA GLN A 123 37.42 -9.72 -3.62
C GLN A 123 36.15 -9.42 -4.43
N LYS A 124 35.72 -8.16 -4.42
CA LYS A 124 34.64 -7.67 -5.27
C LYS A 124 35.24 -7.42 -6.65
N GLY A 125 35.04 -8.41 -7.52
CA GLY A 125 35.34 -8.28 -8.94
C GLY A 125 34.68 -7.04 -9.52
N LEU A 126 35.44 -6.38 -10.39
CA LEU A 126 35.07 -5.29 -11.27
C LEU A 126 33.89 -5.70 -12.15
N SER A 127 32.67 -5.63 -11.62
CA SER A 127 31.45 -5.66 -12.42
C SER A 127 31.02 -4.20 -12.56
N GLU A 128 31.00 -3.75 -13.82
CA GLU A 128 30.56 -2.43 -14.25
C GLU A 128 29.38 -1.95 -13.39
N LYS A 129 29.61 -0.91 -12.59
CA LYS A 129 28.55 -0.22 -11.88
C LYS A 129 27.71 0.51 -12.91
N HIS A 130 26.76 -0.18 -13.54
CA HIS A 130 25.62 0.48 -14.13
C HIS A 130 24.86 1.13 -12.98
N THR A 131 25.07 2.42 -12.77
CA THR A 131 24.27 3.25 -11.86
C THR A 131 22.89 3.35 -12.47
N GLN A 132 22.08 2.30 -12.36
CA GLN A 132 20.70 2.35 -12.81
C GLN A 132 20.01 3.38 -11.92
N ALA A 133 19.74 4.55 -12.49
CA ALA A 133 18.95 5.55 -11.83
C ALA A 133 17.65 4.89 -11.35
N HIS A 134 17.34 5.15 -10.09
CA HIS A 134 16.17 4.64 -9.40
C HIS A 134 14.89 5.02 -10.14
N VAL A 135 13.86 4.16 -10.16
CA VAL A 135 12.64 4.36 -10.98
C VAL A 135 11.99 5.71 -10.70
N ALA A 136 11.85 6.09 -9.43
CA ALA A 136 11.33 7.42 -9.09
C ALA A 136 12.17 8.58 -9.68
N ALA A 137 13.49 8.44 -9.78
CA ALA A 137 14.36 9.44 -10.41
C ALA A 137 14.18 9.47 -11.94
N LEU A 138 14.06 8.30 -12.57
CA LEU A 138 13.73 8.19 -14.00
C LEU A 138 12.37 8.82 -14.33
N LEU A 139 11.40 8.68 -13.42
CA LEU A 139 10.07 9.29 -13.53
C LEU A 139 10.04 10.74 -13.05
N GLY A 140 11.15 11.30 -12.55
CA GLY A 140 11.22 12.66 -12.02
C GLY A 140 10.29 12.91 -10.82
N MET A 141 9.99 11.88 -10.03
CA MET A 141 9.09 11.95 -8.87
C MET A 141 9.71 12.82 -7.76
N LYS A 142 9.15 14.03 -7.60
CA LYS A 142 9.51 14.97 -6.52
C LYS A 142 8.69 14.76 -5.24
N SER A 143 7.52 14.13 -5.40
CA SER A 143 6.60 13.74 -4.34
C SER A 143 5.90 12.45 -4.74
N VAL A 144 5.39 11.71 -3.76
CA VAL A 144 4.58 10.52 -4.00
C VAL A 144 3.30 10.92 -4.72
N ASP A 145 3.04 10.28 -5.86
CA ASP A 145 1.84 10.44 -6.67
C ASP A 145 0.79 9.39 -6.26
N PRO A 146 -0.50 9.76 -6.06
CA PRO A 146 -1.60 8.81 -5.91
C PRO A 146 -1.59 7.64 -6.90
N ARG A 147 -1.21 7.90 -8.17
CA ARG A 147 -1.10 6.89 -9.24
C ARG A 147 -0.03 5.86 -8.96
N ALA A 148 1.07 6.28 -8.33
CA ALA A 148 2.14 5.37 -7.90
C ALA A 148 1.67 4.50 -6.73
N ILE A 149 0.92 5.05 -5.77
CA ILE A 149 0.30 4.28 -4.68
C ILE A 149 -0.69 3.23 -5.23
N ALA A 150 -1.57 3.65 -6.14
CA ALA A 150 -2.53 2.75 -6.79
C ALA A 150 -1.83 1.62 -7.57
N TYR A 151 -0.77 1.95 -8.31
CA TYR A 151 0.04 0.95 -9.00
C TYR A 151 0.68 -0.03 -8.00
N THR A 152 1.28 0.47 -6.91
CA THR A 152 1.85 -0.39 -5.88
C THR A 152 0.81 -1.32 -5.26
N ALA A 153 -0.38 -0.82 -4.95
CA ALA A 153 -1.45 -1.64 -4.38
C ALA A 153 -1.86 -2.77 -5.33
N VAL A 154 -1.99 -2.47 -6.62
CA VAL A 154 -2.26 -3.46 -7.68
C VAL A 154 -1.15 -4.52 -7.74
N GLN A 155 0.12 -4.09 -7.79
CA GLN A 155 1.26 -4.99 -7.84
C GLN A 155 1.37 -5.85 -6.58
N LEU A 156 1.06 -5.28 -5.41
CA LEU A 156 1.09 -6.01 -4.14
C LEU A 156 -0.05 -7.04 -4.06
N HIS A 157 -1.27 -6.67 -4.44
CA HIS A 157 -2.39 -7.63 -4.52
C HIS A 157 -2.04 -8.79 -5.44
N PHE A 158 -1.55 -8.49 -6.66
CA PHE A 158 -1.09 -9.52 -7.57
C PHE A 158 0.00 -10.39 -6.94
N ALA A 159 1.03 -9.83 -6.31
CA ALA A 159 2.10 -10.59 -5.67
C ALA A 159 1.63 -11.51 -4.53
N LEU A 160 0.54 -11.14 -3.84
CA LEU A 160 -0.10 -11.89 -2.76
C LEU A 160 -1.09 -12.95 -3.27
N SER A 161 -1.68 -12.76 -4.45
CA SER A 161 -2.57 -13.74 -5.09
C SER A 161 -1.87 -15.04 -5.49
N SER A 162 -2.66 -16.07 -5.78
CA SER A 162 -2.20 -17.33 -6.38
C SER A 162 -2.01 -17.27 -7.90
N CYS A 163 -2.38 -16.16 -8.54
CA CYS A 163 -2.36 -16.02 -9.99
C CYS A 163 -0.92 -16.05 -10.54
N ASN A 164 -0.59 -17.07 -11.34
CA ASN A 164 0.80 -17.33 -11.78
C ASN A 164 1.29 -16.40 -12.91
N ALA A 165 0.39 -15.72 -13.61
CA ALA A 165 0.71 -14.82 -14.70
C ALA A 165 -0.11 -13.54 -14.59
N TRP A 166 0.43 -12.42 -15.06
CA TRP A 166 -0.32 -11.17 -15.05
C TRP A 166 -1.57 -11.26 -15.92
N CYS A 167 -2.73 -10.94 -15.35
CA CYS A 167 -4.00 -10.82 -16.03
C CYS A 167 -4.75 -9.57 -15.55
N LEU A 168 -5.69 -9.07 -16.35
CA LEU A 168 -6.51 -7.91 -15.96
C LEU A 168 -7.66 -8.29 -15.03
N ILE A 169 -8.12 -9.53 -15.13
CA ILE A 169 -9.22 -10.10 -14.35
C ILE A 169 -8.72 -11.42 -13.79
N ASP A 170 -8.75 -11.53 -12.47
CA ASP A 170 -8.36 -12.68 -11.66
C ASP A 170 -9.61 -13.13 -10.91
N GLU A 171 -10.27 -14.16 -11.43
CA GLU A 171 -11.62 -14.56 -11.01
C GLU A 171 -12.60 -13.37 -11.08
N ASP A 172 -13.20 -12.97 -9.95
CA ASP A 172 -14.10 -11.81 -9.86
C ASP A 172 -13.38 -10.48 -9.58
N PHE A 173 -12.04 -10.51 -9.49
CA PHE A 173 -11.22 -9.35 -9.16
C PHE A 173 -10.63 -8.69 -10.42
N ASN A 174 -11.10 -7.48 -10.76
CA ASN A 174 -10.64 -6.70 -11.90
C ASN A 174 -9.57 -5.65 -11.52
N TYR A 175 -8.31 -5.90 -11.87
CA TYR A 175 -7.19 -5.00 -11.51
C TYR A 175 -7.32 -3.58 -12.08
N VAL A 176 -7.95 -3.41 -13.24
CA VAL A 176 -8.21 -2.07 -13.82
C VAL A 176 -9.23 -1.31 -12.98
N LYS A 177 -10.31 -1.98 -12.56
CA LYS A 177 -11.33 -1.38 -11.69
C LYS A 177 -10.75 -1.07 -10.32
N PHE A 178 -9.94 -1.97 -9.76
CA PHE A 178 -9.23 -1.75 -8.49
C PHE A 178 -8.34 -0.50 -8.54
N TYR A 179 -7.50 -0.36 -9.57
CA TYR A 179 -6.68 0.84 -9.78
C TYR A 179 -7.52 2.12 -9.84
N LYS A 180 -8.60 2.10 -10.62
CA LYS A 180 -9.52 3.25 -10.76
C LYS A 180 -10.21 3.58 -9.44
N ASN A 181 -10.64 2.60 -8.67
CA ASN A 181 -11.26 2.82 -7.36
C ASN A 181 -10.29 3.53 -6.40
N ILE A 182 -9.00 3.15 -6.42
CA ILE A 182 -7.98 3.82 -5.60
C ILE A 182 -7.80 5.27 -6.08
N LEU A 183 -7.69 5.50 -7.38
CA LEU A 183 -7.59 6.88 -7.90
C LEU A 183 -8.81 7.73 -7.53
N LEU A 184 -10.01 7.18 -7.66
CA LEU A 184 -11.24 7.87 -7.27
C LEU A 184 -11.19 8.26 -5.79
N PHE A 185 -10.68 7.41 -4.90
CA PHE A 185 -10.49 7.80 -3.49
C PHE A 185 -9.60 9.03 -3.30
N PHE A 186 -8.52 9.16 -4.08
CA PHE A 186 -7.61 10.31 -3.98
C PHE A 186 -8.12 11.56 -4.72
N GLU A 187 -8.81 11.40 -5.84
CA GLU A 187 -9.19 12.49 -6.74
C GLU A 187 -10.62 13.02 -6.51
N ASP A 188 -11.57 12.16 -6.12
CA ASP A 188 -13.00 12.48 -5.95
C ASP A 188 -13.30 13.05 -4.55
N THR A 189 -12.63 14.16 -4.20
CA THR A 189 -12.84 14.85 -2.93
C THR A 189 -13.80 16.03 -3.10
N CYS A 190 -14.95 15.97 -2.44
CA CYS A 190 -16.01 16.97 -2.57
C CYS A 190 -15.96 18.01 -1.44
N THR A 191 -15.52 17.62 -0.25
CA THR A 191 -15.52 18.46 0.95
C THR A 191 -14.10 18.94 1.30
N ILE A 192 -14.01 20.04 2.05
CA ILE A 192 -12.73 20.55 2.56
C ILE A 192 -12.08 19.52 3.48
N GLN A 193 -12.87 18.87 4.34
CA GLN A 193 -12.37 17.84 5.24
C GLN A 193 -11.73 16.66 4.48
N GLU A 194 -12.38 16.16 3.42
CA GLU A 194 -11.80 15.08 2.59
C GLU A 194 -10.49 15.51 1.92
N LYS A 195 -10.41 16.76 1.44
CA LYS A 195 -9.19 17.30 0.85
C LYS A 195 -8.05 17.38 1.86
N ASP A 196 -8.35 17.78 3.09
CA ASP A 196 -7.38 17.84 4.18
C ASP A 196 -6.91 16.42 4.56
N GLU A 197 -7.83 15.46 4.67
CA GLU A 197 -7.50 14.05 4.96
C GLU A 197 -6.59 13.42 3.89
N ILE A 198 -6.87 13.68 2.60
CA ILE A 198 -6.02 13.24 1.49
C ILE A 198 -4.67 13.94 1.50
N SER A 199 -4.64 15.24 1.78
CA SER A 199 -3.39 16.02 1.88
C SER A 199 -2.51 15.50 3.01
N ASP A 200 -3.09 15.19 4.17
CA ASP A 200 -2.41 14.60 5.32
C ASP A 200 -1.88 13.20 5.02
N LEU A 201 -2.63 12.40 4.25
CA LEU A 201 -2.19 11.09 3.79
C LEU A 201 -0.99 11.21 2.84
N LEU A 202 -1.05 12.10 1.85
CA LEU A 202 0.07 12.33 0.93
C LEU A 202 1.28 12.95 1.63
N TYR A 203 1.07 13.83 2.60
CA TYR A 203 2.16 14.36 3.43
C TYR A 203 2.84 13.25 4.23
N TRP A 204 2.05 12.34 4.82
CA TRP A 204 2.57 11.14 5.48
C TRP A 204 3.41 10.31 4.51
N TRP A 205 2.88 9.96 3.33
CA TRP A 205 3.63 9.20 2.30
C TRP A 205 4.93 9.88 1.89
N ASN A 206 4.90 11.20 1.69
CA ASN A 206 6.09 11.99 1.35
C ASN A 206 7.14 11.97 2.46
N ARG A 207 6.75 11.94 3.74
CA ARG A 207 7.69 11.78 4.85
C ARG A 207 8.39 10.41 4.81
N PHE A 208 7.66 9.35 4.47
CA PHE A 208 8.24 8.01 4.33
C PHE A 208 9.13 7.86 3.11
N ALA A 209 8.88 8.62 2.04
CA ALA A 209 9.74 8.64 0.86
C ALA A 209 10.98 9.54 1.05
N SER A 210 10.82 10.72 1.68
CA SER A 210 11.88 11.72 1.89
C SER A 210 12.99 11.27 2.83
N GLN A 211 12.68 10.46 3.84
CA GLN A 211 13.70 9.82 4.69
C GLN A 211 14.73 9.00 3.89
N PHE A 212 14.41 8.57 2.67
CA PHE A 212 15.27 7.70 1.87
C PHE A 212 15.85 8.38 0.62
N TYR A 213 15.17 9.41 0.06
CA TYR A 213 15.80 10.28 -0.95
C TYR A 213 17.13 10.88 -0.42
N LEU A 214 17.22 11.16 0.88
CA LEU A 214 18.43 11.65 1.54
C LEU A 214 19.52 10.59 1.76
N GLN A 215 19.16 9.30 1.89
CA GLN A 215 20.15 8.22 2.03
C GLN A 215 20.78 7.86 0.66
N ALA A 216 20.02 7.97 -0.43
CA ALA A 216 20.49 7.67 -1.78
C ALA A 216 21.42 8.74 -2.39
N THR A 217 21.37 9.99 -1.91
CA THR A 217 22.23 11.09 -2.39
C THR A 217 23.62 11.13 -1.77
N THR A 218 23.96 10.23 -0.83
CA THR A 218 25.28 10.23 -0.16
C THR A 218 26.45 9.80 -1.05
N ASN A 219 26.22 9.46 -2.33
CA ASN A 219 27.29 9.15 -3.29
C ASN A 219 27.46 10.12 -4.47
N THR A 220 26.74 11.24 -4.50
CA THR A 220 27.09 12.36 -5.41
C THR A 220 26.68 13.69 -4.80
N CYS A 221 27.69 14.51 -4.50
CA CYS A 221 27.69 15.95 -4.20
C CYS A 221 26.45 16.58 -3.56
N PHE A 222 26.68 17.10 -2.35
CA PHE A 222 26.16 18.36 -1.81
C PHE A 222 25.29 19.20 -2.77
N VAL A 223 24.03 19.39 -2.40
CA VAL A 223 23.43 20.74 -2.37
C VAL A 223 22.57 20.83 -1.12
N SER A 224 23.05 21.60 -0.14
CA SER A 224 22.24 22.12 0.95
C SER A 224 21.45 23.35 0.48
N SER A 225 20.22 23.48 1.01
CA SER A 225 19.43 24.72 1.15
C SER A 225 19.07 25.50 -0.12
N VAL A 226 17.79 25.45 -0.53
CA VAL A 226 17.04 26.64 -0.98
C VAL A 226 15.56 26.53 -0.59
N PHE A 227 15.07 27.55 0.12
CA PHE A 227 13.72 27.74 0.67
C PHE A 227 12.58 27.83 -0.38
N GLY A 228 11.33 27.74 0.09
CA GLY A 228 10.20 28.47 -0.51
C GLY A 228 8.79 27.97 -0.17
N ARG A 229 8.14 28.57 0.85
CA ARG A 229 6.66 28.64 0.90
C ARG A 229 6.20 29.62 -0.18
N SER A 230 5.24 29.26 -1.03
CA SER A 230 4.29 30.22 -1.62
C SER A 230 3.06 29.54 -2.23
N ASN A 231 1.98 30.32 -2.17
CA ASN A 231 0.55 30.04 -2.30
C ASN A 231 0.01 29.48 -3.65
N THR A 232 -1.03 28.65 -3.48
CA THR A 232 -2.31 28.50 -4.22
C THR A 232 -2.39 28.72 -5.73
N SER A 233 -3.05 27.77 -6.42
CA SER A 233 -4.01 28.07 -7.49
C SER A 233 -5.29 27.26 -7.30
N VAL A 234 -6.43 27.95 -7.41
CA VAL A 234 -7.81 27.46 -7.19
C VAL A 234 -8.26 26.63 -8.39
N TYR A 235 -8.68 25.38 -8.15
CA TYR A 235 -9.27 24.52 -9.18
C TYR A 235 -10.80 24.48 -9.03
N HIS A 236 -11.52 24.78 -10.11
CA HIS A 236 -12.98 24.69 -10.23
C HIS A 236 -13.36 23.71 -11.35
N PRO A 237 -14.12 22.63 -11.06
CA PRO A 237 -14.81 21.89 -12.11
C PRO A 237 -16.36 21.98 -12.00
N GLN A 238 -16.98 22.03 -13.18
CA GLN A 238 -18.43 21.89 -13.44
C GLN A 238 -18.81 20.40 -13.66
N PRO A 239 -20.10 20.02 -13.60
CA PRO A 239 -20.51 18.84 -12.85
C PRO A 239 -21.01 17.63 -13.68
N VAL A 240 -21.09 16.50 -12.94
CA VAL A 240 -21.86 15.24 -13.14
C VAL A 240 -21.48 14.37 -14.35
N GLU A 241 -21.46 13.03 -14.32
CA GLU A 241 -22.22 12.04 -13.54
C GLU A 241 -21.65 10.63 -13.79
N LYS A 242 -21.46 9.81 -12.75
CA LYS A 242 -21.78 8.35 -12.66
C LYS A 242 -21.00 7.63 -11.54
N MET A 243 -21.77 6.95 -10.69
CA MET A 243 -21.36 6.34 -9.41
C MET A 243 -20.53 5.05 -9.54
N SER A 244 -19.45 4.94 -8.74
CA SER A 244 -18.70 3.70 -8.43
C SER A 244 -17.99 3.87 -7.07
N VAL A 245 -17.98 2.82 -6.24
CA VAL A 245 -17.30 2.53 -4.94
C VAL A 245 -17.22 3.63 -3.84
N ALA A 246 -17.04 4.91 -4.17
CA ALA A 246 -17.15 6.05 -3.24
C ALA A 246 -18.55 6.18 -2.60
N SER A 247 -19.59 5.57 -3.19
CA SER A 247 -20.97 5.67 -2.69
C SER A 247 -21.22 4.93 -1.37
N THR A 248 -20.38 3.96 -0.99
CA THR A 248 -20.62 3.12 0.19
C THR A 248 -20.18 3.80 1.50
N LEU A 249 -19.27 4.77 1.45
CA LEU A 249 -18.97 5.65 2.59
C LEU A 249 -19.94 6.83 2.69
N ARG A 250 -20.54 7.24 1.58
CA ARG A 250 -21.51 8.34 1.51
C ARG A 250 -22.92 7.94 1.98
N LYS A 251 -23.40 6.73 1.64
CA LYS A 251 -24.79 6.31 1.97
C LYS A 251 -25.03 5.84 3.41
N ARG A 252 -23.99 5.53 4.20
CA ARG A 252 -24.19 5.08 5.60
C ARG A 252 -24.42 6.26 6.56
N ARG A 253 -23.82 7.42 6.26
CA ARG A 253 -23.98 8.65 7.04
C ARG A 253 -25.32 9.35 6.74
N GLU A 254 -25.77 9.32 5.49
CA GLU A 254 -27.06 9.89 5.07
C GLU A 254 -28.27 9.09 5.60
N ARG A 255 -28.18 7.76 5.75
CA ARG A 255 -29.27 6.91 6.29
C ARG A 255 -29.47 7.00 7.80
N LEU A 256 -28.44 7.39 8.56
CA LEU A 256 -28.54 7.62 10.00
C LEU A 256 -29.00 9.05 10.33
N ALA A 257 -28.63 10.04 9.49
CA ALA A 257 -29.15 11.40 9.59
C ALA A 257 -30.64 11.52 9.15
N ALA A 258 -31.08 10.72 8.18
CA ALA A 258 -32.47 10.70 7.71
C ALA A 258 -33.46 10.00 8.67
N ARG A 259 -32.99 9.38 9.77
CA ARG A 259 -33.85 8.79 10.83
C ARG A 259 -34.09 9.72 12.02
N GLY A 260 -33.66 10.99 11.95
CA GLY A 260 -34.05 12.02 12.90
C GLY A 260 -35.54 12.36 12.78
N LYS A 261 -36.40 11.56 13.40
CA LYS A 261 -37.78 11.96 13.71
C LYS A 261 -37.75 12.97 14.86
N LEU A 262 -38.50 14.07 14.60
CA LEU A 262 -39.00 15.13 15.48
C LEU A 262 -38.10 16.38 15.61
N PRO A 263 -38.68 17.60 15.51
CA PRO A 263 -39.69 18.04 16.47
C PRO A 263 -40.92 18.84 15.98
N MET A 264 -41.94 18.81 16.85
CA MET A 264 -42.96 19.82 17.21
C MET A 264 -43.75 20.59 16.12
N VAL A 265 -45.07 20.33 16.08
CA VAL A 265 -46.08 21.18 16.75
C VAL A 265 -46.91 20.30 17.66
#